data_AF-A0A7J9YTD5-F1
#
_entry.id   AF-A0A7J9YTD5-F1
#
_cell.length_a   1.000
_cell.length_b   1.000
_cell.length_c   1.000
_cell.angle_alpha   90.00
_cell.angle_beta   90.00
_cell.angle_gamma   90.00
#
_symmetry.space_group_name_H-M   'P 1'
#
loop_
_entity.id
_entity.type
_entity.pdbx_description
1 polymer ?
#
loop_
_entity_poly.entity_id
_entity_poly.type
_entity_poly.pdbx_seq_one_letter_code
_entity_poly.pdbx_strand_id
1 'polypeptide(L)'
;MEPTEPTESAEPTEPIESTDLFDAIDRRESSDHSESLDSPQREQSSAHRSQSATPAVSQPRSSAGVTDRDPNDSLPIAVFDSGVGGLTVLHECLVSLPEEDYVYLGDDARFPYGAKTDAELRACVLRNTRFLLERGTKLLVIACNSAASAGLESARELAAAHGVEVVAVIEPEAEIAAAITDSGRVGVLATPATVAGGSYLRALGRQRRELTVTQVAAPDLAAIIQRGFPFSEAVVEQVRSYCAPLRRARVDTVILGCTHYPLVRPMLQRFLGREVRLVTAGHALAAAAERILEARRIASSNRGEGEYRFVCTGDPDAFRELGTRFLQLPLGDVELVDL
;
A
#
# COMPACT_ATOMS: atom_id res chain seq x y z
N MET A 1 30.83 -62.94 6.31
CA MET A 1 30.52 -61.98 7.38
C MET A 1 30.66 -60.60 6.75
N GLU A 2 29.59 -60.12 6.13
CA GLU A 2 29.47 -58.74 5.68
C GLU A 2 28.89 -57.90 6.83
N PRO A 3 29.33 -56.64 7.03
CA PRO A 3 28.70 -55.77 7.99
C PRO A 3 27.53 -55.02 7.35
N THR A 4 26.38 -55.11 7.99
CA THR A 4 25.16 -54.36 7.74
C THR A 4 25.26 -52.94 8.30
N GLU A 5 24.98 -51.92 7.48
CA GLU A 5 24.72 -50.54 7.92
C GLU A 5 23.26 -50.39 8.40
N PRO A 6 22.97 -49.54 9.40
CA PRO A 6 21.61 -49.28 9.83
C PRO A 6 20.98 -48.11 9.04
N THR A 7 19.76 -48.32 8.56
CA THR A 7 18.87 -47.30 8.01
C THR A 7 18.15 -46.56 9.14
N GLU A 8 18.36 -45.25 9.24
CA GLU A 8 17.62 -44.36 10.14
C GLU A 8 16.54 -43.64 9.33
N SER A 9 15.27 -43.94 9.64
CA SER A 9 14.09 -43.32 9.03
C SER A 9 13.73 -42.03 9.76
N ALA A 10 13.97 -40.88 9.13
CA ALA A 10 13.44 -39.60 9.57
C ALA A 10 12.03 -39.38 9.00
N GLU A 11 11.06 -39.18 9.88
CA GLU A 11 9.70 -38.75 9.52
C GLU A 11 9.72 -37.34 8.89
N PRO A 12 8.87 -37.06 7.88
CA PRO A 12 8.81 -35.72 7.29
C PRO A 12 8.03 -34.77 8.22
N THR A 13 8.69 -33.72 8.67
CA THR A 13 8.04 -32.54 9.25
C THR A 13 7.21 -31.83 8.18
N GLU A 14 5.91 -31.69 8.42
CA GLU A 14 4.98 -30.97 7.55
C GLU A 14 5.40 -29.49 7.40
N PRO A 15 5.28 -28.88 6.20
CA PRO A 15 5.57 -27.47 6.01
C PRO A 15 4.41 -26.62 6.56
N ILE A 16 4.74 -25.72 7.49
CA ILE A 16 3.85 -24.66 7.98
C ILE A 16 3.46 -23.77 6.79
N GLU A 17 2.16 -23.61 6.56
CA GLU A 17 1.62 -22.76 5.49
C GLU A 17 1.96 -21.29 5.75
N SER A 18 2.36 -20.59 4.69
CA SER A 18 2.88 -19.22 4.71
C SER A 18 1.90 -18.14 5.18
N THR A 19 0.66 -18.51 5.47
CA THR A 19 -0.39 -17.64 5.99
C THR A 19 -0.18 -17.36 7.48
N ASP A 20 0.40 -18.32 8.22
CA ASP A 20 0.55 -18.23 9.67
C ASP A 20 1.71 -17.31 10.12
N LEU A 21 2.63 -16.97 9.21
CA LEU A 21 3.77 -16.12 9.55
C LEU A 21 3.38 -14.63 9.66
N PHE A 22 2.34 -14.19 8.95
CA PHE A 22 1.88 -12.80 8.96
C PHE A 22 1.01 -12.51 10.20
N ASP A 23 0.11 -13.43 10.58
CA ASP A 23 -0.64 -13.36 11.84
C ASP A 23 0.26 -13.39 13.09
N ALA A 24 1.42 -14.04 13.00
CA ALA A 24 2.37 -14.16 14.10
C ALA A 24 3.13 -12.85 14.39
N ILE A 25 3.19 -11.92 13.42
CA ILE A 25 3.80 -10.60 13.61
C ILE A 25 2.82 -9.68 14.36
N ASP A 26 1.53 -9.70 13.99
CA ASP A 26 0.47 -8.90 14.65
C ASP A 26 0.23 -9.30 16.13
N ARG A 27 0.36 -10.59 16.46
CA ARG A 27 0.17 -11.06 17.85
C ARG A 27 1.33 -10.72 18.77
N ARG A 28 2.52 -10.40 18.24
CA ARG A 28 3.68 -10.03 19.06
C ARG A 28 3.70 -8.55 19.43
N GLU A 29 3.05 -7.68 18.66
CA GLU A 29 2.97 -6.25 18.99
C GLU A 29 1.80 -5.90 19.94
N SER A 30 0.83 -6.79 20.10
CA SER A 30 -0.38 -6.56 20.92
C SER A 30 -0.31 -7.07 22.37
N SER A 31 0.78 -7.71 22.81
CA SER A 31 0.86 -8.37 24.12
C SER A 31 1.72 -7.68 25.19
N ASP A 32 2.30 -6.50 24.90
CA ASP A 32 3.01 -5.70 25.90
C ASP A 32 2.23 -4.43 26.27
N HIS A 33 1.17 -4.56 27.08
CA HIS A 33 0.87 -3.59 28.14
C HIS A 33 0.05 -4.21 29.29
N SER A 34 0.64 -4.09 30.47
CA SER A 34 0.40 -4.80 31.72
C SER A 34 -0.88 -4.43 32.45
N GLU A 35 -1.40 -5.43 33.15
CA GLU A 35 -2.35 -5.37 34.26
C GLU A 35 -1.90 -4.48 35.44
N SER A 36 -2.92 -4.17 36.27
CA SER A 36 -2.90 -3.76 37.69
C SER A 36 -2.95 -2.26 37.99
N LEU A 37 -4.02 -1.81 38.66
CA LEU A 37 -4.04 -1.67 40.12
C LEU A 37 -5.42 -1.30 40.66
N ASP A 38 -5.56 -1.67 41.93
CA ASP A 38 -6.75 -1.81 42.76
C ASP A 38 -7.27 -0.47 43.35
N SER A 39 -8.49 -0.55 43.88
CA SER A 39 -9.37 0.49 44.47
C SER A 39 -8.80 1.06 45.80
N PRO A 40 -9.36 2.15 46.43
CA PRO A 40 -10.63 2.00 47.16
C PRO A 40 -11.53 3.27 47.31
N GLN A 41 -12.73 2.96 47.79
CA GLN A 41 -13.92 3.76 48.12
C GLN A 41 -13.69 5.00 48.99
N ARG A 42 -14.59 6.00 48.86
CA ARG A 42 -15.07 6.80 50.00
C ARG A 42 -16.54 7.23 49.85
N GLU A 43 -17.18 7.24 51.00
CA GLU A 43 -18.60 7.25 51.31
C GLU A 43 -19.16 8.65 51.66
N GLN A 44 -20.51 8.72 51.76
CA GLN A 44 -21.37 9.66 52.52
C GLN A 44 -21.59 11.08 51.95
N SER A 45 -22.74 11.77 52.11
CA SER A 45 -24.11 11.49 52.59
C SER A 45 -24.94 12.78 52.41
N SER A 46 -26.21 12.64 52.03
CA SER A 46 -27.41 13.46 52.36
C SER A 46 -27.37 15.00 52.44
N ALA A 47 -28.34 15.67 51.80
CA ALA A 47 -29.51 16.24 52.50
C ALA A 47 -30.49 16.98 51.56
N HIS A 48 -31.77 16.87 51.94
CA HIS A 48 -32.97 17.45 51.33
C HIS A 48 -32.98 18.98 51.16
N ARG A 49 -33.62 19.45 50.08
CA ARG A 49 -34.67 20.48 50.20
C ARG A 49 -35.64 20.44 49.01
N SER A 50 -36.91 20.27 49.35
CA SER A 50 -38.09 20.44 48.51
C SER A 50 -38.25 21.90 48.06
N GLN A 51 -38.73 22.14 46.83
CA GLN A 51 -39.90 22.99 46.58
C GLN A 51 -40.35 23.01 45.10
N SER A 52 -41.67 22.93 44.95
CA SER A 52 -42.55 23.45 43.89
C SER A 52 -42.33 23.05 42.43
N ALA A 53 -43.23 22.18 41.98
CA ALA A 53 -43.52 21.90 40.57
C ALA A 53 -44.39 23.01 39.95
N THR A 54 -44.00 23.44 38.75
CA THR A 54 -44.85 24.11 37.74
C THR A 54 -44.67 23.36 36.42
N PRO A 55 -45.73 23.08 35.64
CA PRO A 55 -45.61 22.26 34.45
C PRO A 55 -45.06 23.13 33.30
N ALA A 56 -43.78 22.95 32.98
CA ALA A 56 -43.18 23.53 31.78
C ALA A 56 -43.29 22.53 30.63
N VAL A 57 -43.85 23.04 29.53
CA VAL A 57 -44.03 22.42 28.22
C VAL A 57 -42.80 21.63 27.79
N SER A 58 -43.02 20.38 27.39
CA SER A 58 -42.01 19.48 26.83
C SER A 58 -41.45 20.05 25.53
N GLN A 59 -40.23 20.58 25.57
CA GLN A 59 -39.39 20.70 24.38
C GLN A 59 -38.58 19.41 24.23
N PRO A 60 -38.42 18.88 23.00
CA PRO A 60 -37.57 17.73 22.77
C PRO A 60 -36.13 18.14 23.13
N ARG A 61 -35.50 17.39 24.04
CA ARG A 61 -34.07 17.52 24.33
C ARG A 61 -33.32 17.20 23.04
N SER A 62 -32.76 18.23 22.41
CA SER A 62 -31.71 18.05 21.41
C SER A 62 -30.50 17.48 22.13
N SER A 63 -30.36 16.16 22.13
CA SER A 63 -29.07 15.51 22.37
C SER A 63 -28.21 15.71 21.12
N ALA A 64 -27.83 16.95 20.85
CA ALA A 64 -26.73 17.26 19.97
C ALA A 64 -25.46 17.08 20.80
N GLY A 65 -25.05 15.82 20.96
CA GLY A 65 -23.63 15.53 21.11
C GLY A 65 -22.99 15.88 19.78
N VAL A 66 -22.65 17.16 19.60
CA VAL A 66 -21.73 17.57 18.55
C VAL A 66 -20.40 16.98 18.98
N THR A 67 -20.13 15.75 18.53
CA THR A 67 -18.75 15.27 18.44
C THR A 67 -18.03 16.33 17.64
N ASP A 68 -16.96 16.89 18.20
CA ASP A 68 -16.01 17.77 17.53
C ASP A 68 -15.46 17.02 16.31
N ARG A 69 -16.17 17.07 15.18
CA ARG A 69 -15.79 16.38 13.95
C ARG A 69 -14.78 17.28 13.27
N ASP A 70 -13.59 16.74 13.02
CA ASP A 70 -12.69 17.37 12.08
C ASP A 70 -13.41 17.39 10.72
N PRO A 71 -13.63 18.56 10.09
CA PRO A 71 -14.32 18.65 8.80
C PRO A 71 -13.65 17.80 7.70
N ASN A 72 -12.39 17.41 7.91
CA ASN A 72 -11.66 16.53 7.00
C ASN A 72 -12.05 15.05 7.11
N ASP A 73 -12.80 14.62 8.15
CA ASP A 73 -13.21 13.21 8.31
C ASP A 73 -14.04 12.70 7.12
N SER A 74 -14.78 13.61 6.48
CA SER A 74 -15.63 13.37 5.31
C SER A 74 -14.92 13.49 3.95
N LEU A 75 -13.65 13.88 3.91
CA LEU A 75 -12.89 13.96 2.66
C LEU A 75 -12.34 12.57 2.27
N PRO A 76 -12.23 12.26 0.96
CA PRO A 76 -11.71 10.98 0.53
C PRO A 76 -10.19 10.89 0.72
N ILE A 77 -9.67 9.66 0.72
CA ILE A 77 -8.26 9.36 0.49
C ILE A 77 -8.02 9.40 -1.02
N ALA A 78 -7.03 10.17 -1.44
CA ALA A 78 -6.63 10.25 -2.84
C ALA A 78 -5.53 9.24 -3.14
N VAL A 79 -5.72 8.38 -4.13
CA VAL A 79 -4.71 7.43 -4.62
C VAL A 79 -4.35 7.83 -6.05
N PHE A 80 -3.07 7.91 -6.39
CA PHE A 80 -2.68 8.10 -7.80
C PHE A 80 -1.58 7.16 -8.27
N ASP A 81 -1.67 6.81 -9.55
CA ASP A 81 -0.69 6.03 -10.29
C ASP A 81 -0.51 6.57 -11.71
N SER A 82 0.50 6.07 -12.41
CA SER A 82 0.71 6.30 -13.83
C SER A 82 -0.35 5.70 -14.75
N GLY A 83 -1.35 4.99 -14.22
CA GLY A 83 -2.38 4.31 -15.00
C GLY A 83 -3.22 3.38 -14.12
N VAL A 84 -3.53 2.18 -14.62
CA VAL A 84 -4.38 1.18 -13.93
C VAL A 84 -3.62 0.31 -12.92
N GLY A 85 -2.28 0.30 -12.94
CA GLY A 85 -1.48 -0.61 -12.12
C GLY A 85 -1.74 -0.43 -10.62
N GLY A 86 -1.83 0.82 -10.19
CA GLY A 86 -2.06 1.22 -8.80
C GLY A 86 -3.42 0.81 -8.24
N LEU A 87 -4.35 0.29 -9.06
CA LEU A 87 -5.58 -0.31 -8.56
C LEU A 87 -5.32 -1.54 -7.69
N THR A 88 -4.16 -2.19 -7.85
CA THR A 88 -3.69 -3.24 -6.92
C THR A 88 -3.41 -2.69 -5.52
N VAL A 89 -2.95 -1.45 -5.41
CA VAL A 89 -2.75 -0.77 -4.12
C VAL A 89 -4.09 -0.30 -3.56
N LEU A 90 -4.97 0.25 -4.42
CA LEU A 90 -6.32 0.64 -4.01
C LEU A 90 -7.10 -0.55 -3.44
N HIS A 91 -7.00 -1.74 -4.06
CA HIS A 91 -7.63 -2.95 -3.55
C HIS A 91 -7.25 -3.22 -2.09
N GLU A 92 -5.95 -3.19 -1.75
CA GLU A 92 -5.49 -3.42 -0.38
C GLU A 92 -5.98 -2.33 0.60
N CYS A 93 -6.10 -1.09 0.14
CA CYS A 93 -6.73 -0.02 0.91
C CYS A 93 -8.21 -0.31 1.18
N LEU A 94 -8.99 -0.71 0.16
CA LEU A 94 -10.41 -1.06 0.32
C LEU A 94 -10.62 -2.22 1.30
N VAL A 95 -9.71 -3.20 1.32
CA VAL A 95 -9.77 -4.30 2.28
C VAL A 95 -9.46 -3.84 3.70
N SER A 96 -8.42 -3.02 3.88
CA SER A 96 -7.91 -2.67 5.21
C SER A 96 -8.67 -1.48 5.84
N LEU A 97 -9.22 -0.60 5.01
CA LEU A 97 -9.88 0.65 5.38
C LEU A 97 -11.25 0.75 4.69
N PRO A 98 -12.18 -0.18 4.95
CA PRO A 98 -13.43 -0.32 4.18
C PRO A 98 -14.42 0.83 4.38
N GLU A 99 -14.28 1.63 5.45
CA GLU A 99 -15.17 2.75 5.79
C GLU A 99 -14.75 4.07 5.12
N GLU A 100 -13.61 4.08 4.44
CA GLU A 100 -13.01 5.26 3.81
C GLU A 100 -13.51 5.47 2.39
N ASP A 101 -13.76 6.73 2.04
CA ASP A 101 -14.02 7.12 0.66
C ASP A 101 -12.71 7.28 -0.12
N TYR A 102 -12.73 6.93 -1.41
CA TYR A 102 -11.55 6.99 -2.27
C TYR A 102 -11.79 7.80 -3.54
N VAL A 103 -10.77 8.56 -3.94
CA VAL A 103 -10.62 9.07 -5.30
C VAL A 103 -9.34 8.51 -5.90
N TYR A 104 -9.47 7.79 -7.01
CA TYR A 104 -8.33 7.25 -7.74
C TYR A 104 -8.06 8.06 -9.00
N LEU A 105 -6.82 8.51 -9.19
CA LEU A 105 -6.36 9.13 -10.43
C LEU A 105 -5.36 8.21 -11.15
N GLY A 106 -5.73 7.75 -12.33
CA GLY A 106 -4.82 7.10 -13.27
C GLY A 106 -4.32 8.09 -14.31
N ASP A 107 -3.01 8.30 -14.39
CA ASP A 107 -2.42 9.16 -15.42
C ASP A 107 -2.02 8.40 -16.70
N ASP A 108 -2.99 7.73 -17.29
CA ASP A 108 -2.79 6.79 -18.39
C ASP A 108 -2.41 7.47 -19.72
N ALA A 109 -2.79 8.74 -19.96
CA ALA A 109 -2.32 9.48 -21.16
C ALA A 109 -0.80 9.68 -21.18
N ARG A 110 -0.16 9.61 -20.02
CA ARG A 110 1.30 9.74 -19.87
C ARG A 110 1.96 8.41 -19.51
N PHE A 111 1.23 7.31 -19.45
CA PHE A 111 1.80 5.97 -19.27
C PHE A 111 2.73 5.59 -20.45
N PRO A 112 3.84 4.86 -20.22
CA PRO A 112 4.41 4.46 -18.95
C PRO A 112 5.32 5.53 -18.33
N TYR A 113 5.30 5.63 -17.01
CA TYR A 113 6.26 6.44 -16.25
C TYR A 113 7.66 5.82 -16.20
N GLY A 114 7.75 4.50 -16.24
CA GLY A 114 9.01 3.77 -16.07
C GLY A 114 10.13 4.08 -17.07
N ALA A 115 9.81 4.72 -18.19
CA ALA A 115 10.76 5.12 -19.24
C ALA A 115 11.04 6.65 -19.28
N LYS A 116 10.40 7.43 -18.41
CA LYS A 116 10.55 8.89 -18.38
C LYS A 116 11.79 9.32 -17.62
N THR A 117 12.24 10.53 -17.91
CA THR A 117 13.29 11.19 -17.14
C THR A 117 12.78 11.64 -15.78
N ASP A 118 13.71 11.83 -14.85
CA ASP A 118 13.45 12.33 -13.49
C ASP A 118 12.67 13.66 -13.49
N ALA A 119 12.97 14.56 -14.43
CA ALA A 119 12.30 15.85 -14.57
C ALA A 119 10.86 15.72 -15.06
N GLU A 120 10.61 14.88 -16.07
CA GLU A 120 9.27 14.59 -16.57
C GLU A 120 8.42 13.92 -15.49
N LEU A 121 8.99 12.98 -14.73
CA LEU A 121 8.29 12.33 -13.61
C LEU A 121 7.91 13.32 -12.52
N ARG A 122 8.84 14.20 -12.10
CA ARG A 122 8.53 15.25 -11.13
C ARG A 122 7.41 16.18 -11.61
N ALA A 123 7.41 16.56 -12.89
CA ALA A 123 6.35 17.37 -13.47
C ALA A 123 5.00 16.65 -13.42
N CYS A 124 4.96 15.36 -13.77
CA CYS A 124 3.72 14.58 -13.70
C CYS A 124 3.23 14.42 -12.25
N VAL A 125 4.12 14.14 -11.30
CA VAL A 125 3.79 14.03 -9.86
C VAL A 125 3.19 15.33 -9.33
N LEU A 126 3.83 16.47 -9.60
CA LEU A 126 3.36 17.77 -9.12
C LEU A 126 1.99 18.12 -9.68
N ARG A 127 1.77 17.86 -10.97
CA ARG A 127 0.48 18.08 -11.64
C ARG A 127 -0.64 17.23 -11.03
N ASN A 128 -0.41 15.91 -10.91
CA ASN A 128 -1.41 14.99 -10.37
C ASN A 128 -1.69 15.29 -8.89
N THR A 129 -0.64 15.60 -8.12
CA THR A 129 -0.76 16.00 -6.70
C THR A 129 -1.59 17.28 -6.57
N ARG A 130 -1.28 18.32 -7.35
CA ARG A 130 -2.03 19.59 -7.33
C ARG A 130 -3.52 19.37 -7.60
N PHE A 131 -3.82 18.62 -8.66
CA PHE A 131 -5.20 18.33 -9.04
C PHE A 131 -5.99 17.62 -7.91
N LEU A 132 -5.38 16.63 -7.25
CA LEU A 132 -6.03 15.89 -6.16
C LEU A 132 -6.22 16.75 -4.90
N LEU A 133 -5.25 17.61 -4.57
CA LEU A 133 -5.36 18.55 -3.47
C LEU A 133 -6.45 19.60 -3.73
N GLU A 134 -6.53 20.13 -4.95
CA GLU A 134 -7.58 21.08 -5.36
C GLU A 134 -8.99 20.48 -5.33
N ARG A 135 -9.12 19.15 -5.51
CA ARG A 135 -10.40 18.43 -5.37
C ARG A 135 -10.81 18.14 -3.92
N GLY A 136 -9.92 18.34 -2.96
CA GLY A 136 -10.15 18.05 -1.55
C GLY A 136 -9.89 16.57 -1.24
N THR A 137 -8.82 16.32 -0.51
CA THR A 137 -8.45 15.00 0.01
C THR A 137 -7.86 15.16 1.41
N LYS A 138 -8.06 14.17 2.28
CA LYS A 138 -7.46 14.16 3.62
C LYS A 138 -6.10 13.47 3.67
N LEU A 139 -5.81 12.62 2.70
CA LEU A 139 -4.58 11.85 2.63
C LEU A 139 -4.24 11.54 1.17
N LEU A 140 -2.97 11.71 0.79
CA LEU A 140 -2.49 11.37 -0.54
C LEU A 140 -1.65 10.10 -0.51
N VAL A 141 -1.98 9.16 -1.39
CA VAL A 141 -1.27 7.91 -1.62
C VAL A 141 -0.66 7.94 -3.03
N ILE A 142 0.67 7.82 -3.10
CA ILE A 142 1.39 7.61 -4.36
C ILE A 142 1.62 6.12 -4.54
N ALA A 143 0.75 5.48 -5.32
CA ALA A 143 0.85 4.05 -5.62
C ALA A 143 1.99 3.73 -6.59
N CYS A 144 2.32 4.64 -7.51
CA CYS A 144 3.34 4.40 -8.53
C CYS A 144 4.77 4.44 -7.96
N ASN A 145 5.51 3.33 -8.04
CA ASN A 145 6.93 3.29 -7.61
C ASN A 145 7.81 4.27 -8.41
N SER A 146 7.57 4.45 -9.71
CA SER A 146 8.35 5.39 -10.53
C SER A 146 8.08 6.84 -10.11
N ALA A 147 6.82 7.17 -9.81
CA ALA A 147 6.43 8.48 -9.34
C ALA A 147 7.01 8.77 -7.94
N ALA A 148 6.88 7.81 -7.02
CA ALA A 148 7.46 7.89 -5.68
C ALA A 148 8.98 8.04 -5.73
N SER A 149 9.66 7.32 -6.63
CA SER A 149 11.12 7.36 -6.76
C SER A 149 11.64 8.74 -7.15
N ALA A 150 10.92 9.46 -8.02
CA ALA A 150 11.38 10.73 -8.58
C ALA A 150 10.76 11.97 -7.91
N GLY A 151 9.53 11.88 -7.41
CA GLY A 151 8.73 13.05 -7.03
C GLY A 151 8.14 13.05 -5.62
N LEU A 152 8.43 12.06 -4.77
CA LEU A 152 7.83 11.99 -3.42
C LEU A 152 8.07 13.25 -2.58
N GLU A 153 9.29 13.77 -2.55
CA GLU A 153 9.59 14.98 -1.76
C GLU A 153 8.87 16.21 -2.31
N SER A 154 8.81 16.37 -3.63
CA SER A 154 8.05 17.45 -4.26
C SER A 154 6.54 17.35 -3.99
N ALA A 155 5.99 16.14 -3.94
CA ALA A 155 4.60 15.91 -3.57
C ALA A 155 4.36 16.25 -2.08
N ARG A 156 5.27 15.85 -1.19
CA ARG A 156 5.20 16.17 0.25
C ARG A 156 5.25 17.67 0.52
N GLU A 157 6.18 18.37 -0.12
CA GLU A 157 6.29 19.83 -0.01
C GLU A 157 4.99 20.54 -0.43
N LEU A 158 4.41 20.11 -1.57
CA LEU A 158 3.15 20.67 -2.06
C LEU A 158 1.97 20.31 -1.14
N ALA A 159 1.83 19.04 -0.75
CA ALA A 159 0.73 18.58 0.11
C ALA A 159 0.77 19.19 1.51
N ALA A 160 1.97 19.43 2.07
CA ALA A 160 2.14 20.11 3.35
C ALA A 160 1.56 21.53 3.35
N ALA A 161 1.63 22.25 2.22
CA ALA A 161 1.00 23.56 2.08
C ALA A 161 -0.54 23.51 2.13
N HIS A 162 -1.13 22.33 1.93
CA HIS A 162 -2.56 22.05 2.05
C HIS A 162 -2.92 21.31 3.34
N GLY A 163 -1.96 21.05 4.24
CA GLY A 163 -2.19 20.27 5.46
C GLY A 163 -2.43 18.77 5.23
N VAL A 164 -2.07 18.25 4.06
CA VAL A 164 -2.29 16.85 3.66
C VAL A 164 -0.97 16.07 3.76
N GLU A 165 -1.03 14.86 4.30
CA GLU A 165 0.11 13.94 4.35
C GLU A 165 0.21 13.07 3.10
N VAL A 166 1.42 12.57 2.81
CA VAL A 166 1.71 11.75 1.64
C VAL A 166 2.36 10.43 2.05
N VAL A 167 1.71 9.33 1.69
CA VAL A 167 2.22 7.96 1.81
C VAL A 167 2.60 7.44 0.43
N ALA A 168 3.66 6.64 0.34
CA ALA A 168 4.12 6.06 -0.92
C ALA A 168 4.72 4.67 -0.72
N VAL A 169 4.72 3.88 -1.79
CA VAL A 169 5.04 2.43 -1.79
C VAL A 169 6.48 2.06 -1.39
N ILE A 170 7.46 2.94 -1.58
CA ILE A 170 8.89 2.56 -1.51
C ILE A 170 9.37 2.25 -0.10
N GLU A 171 9.09 3.12 0.87
CA GLU A 171 9.58 2.92 2.25
C GLU A 171 8.94 1.67 2.90
N PRO A 172 7.61 1.45 2.81
CA PRO A 172 6.99 0.23 3.33
C PRO A 172 7.57 -1.06 2.71
N GLU A 173 7.83 -1.09 1.41
CA GLU A 173 8.43 -2.26 0.76
C GLU A 173 9.88 -2.51 1.21
N ALA A 174 10.65 -1.45 1.43
CA ALA A 174 12.01 -1.55 1.92
C ALA A 174 12.05 -2.07 3.37
N GLU A 175 11.15 -1.58 4.22
CA GLU A 175 10.99 -2.03 5.61
C GLU A 175 10.61 -3.51 5.67
N ILE A 176 9.58 -3.94 4.92
CA ILE A 176 9.19 -5.36 4.85
C ILE A 176 10.37 -6.23 4.39
N ALA A 177 11.02 -5.85 3.28
CA ALA A 177 12.10 -6.65 2.73
C ALA A 177 13.28 -6.80 3.69
N ALA A 178 13.63 -5.73 4.42
CA ALA A 178 14.68 -5.76 5.41
C ALA A 178 14.32 -6.61 6.64
N ALA A 179 13.05 -6.63 7.02
CA ALA A 179 12.55 -7.41 8.15
C ALA A 179 12.52 -8.93 7.84
N ILE A 180 12.10 -9.31 6.62
CA ILE A 180 11.84 -10.73 6.29
C ILE A 180 13.01 -11.46 5.62
N THR A 181 14.08 -10.77 5.23
CA THR A 181 15.26 -11.42 4.62
C THR A 181 16.07 -12.17 5.68
N ASP A 182 16.41 -13.43 5.42
CA ASP A 182 17.25 -14.22 6.33
C ASP A 182 18.73 -13.94 6.05
N SER A 183 19.09 -13.96 4.77
CA SER A 183 20.46 -13.83 4.27
C SER A 183 20.95 -12.38 4.21
N GLY A 184 20.06 -11.39 4.30
CA GLY A 184 20.38 -9.99 4.05
C GLY A 184 20.59 -9.66 2.56
N ARG A 185 20.28 -10.60 1.65
CA ARG A 185 20.41 -10.41 0.20
C ARG A 185 19.06 -10.07 -0.41
N VAL A 186 18.87 -8.80 -0.73
CA VAL A 186 17.60 -8.27 -1.22
C VAL A 186 17.72 -7.98 -2.72
N GLY A 187 16.77 -8.49 -3.49
CA GLY A 187 16.56 -8.14 -4.88
C GLY A 187 15.54 -7.02 -5.03
N VAL A 188 15.71 -6.18 -6.04
CA VAL A 188 14.69 -5.21 -6.45
C VAL A 188 14.45 -5.40 -7.95
N LEU A 189 13.25 -5.78 -8.32
CA LEU A 189 12.81 -5.82 -9.71
C LEU A 189 11.88 -4.62 -9.93
N ALA A 190 12.30 -3.63 -10.73
CA ALA A 190 11.55 -2.39 -10.89
C ALA A 190 11.68 -1.82 -12.32
N THR A 191 10.98 -0.72 -12.59
CA THR A 191 11.13 0.00 -13.87
C THR A 191 12.52 0.64 -14.00
N PRO A 192 12.99 0.94 -15.23
CA PRO A 192 14.25 1.64 -15.44
C PRO A 192 14.36 2.95 -14.65
N ALA A 193 13.30 3.78 -14.66
CA ALA A 193 13.27 5.03 -13.90
C ALA A 193 13.42 4.80 -12.39
N THR A 194 12.73 3.79 -11.83
CA THR A 194 12.83 3.48 -10.40
C THR A 194 14.23 2.97 -10.03
N VAL A 195 14.83 2.13 -10.88
CA VAL A 195 16.20 1.64 -10.67
C VAL A 195 17.20 2.78 -10.73
N ALA A 196 17.14 3.61 -11.77
CA ALA A 196 18.03 4.75 -11.98
C ALA A 196 17.90 5.80 -10.86
N GLY A 197 16.69 6.03 -10.34
CA GLY A 197 16.44 6.96 -9.25
C GLY A 197 17.03 6.53 -7.90
N GLY A 198 17.46 5.28 -7.74
CA GLY A 198 18.17 4.77 -6.56
C GLY A 198 17.37 4.84 -5.24
N SER A 199 16.05 4.97 -5.33
CA SER A 199 15.14 5.18 -4.19
C SER A 199 15.14 3.99 -3.23
N TYR A 200 15.06 2.75 -3.75
CA TYR A 200 15.19 1.55 -2.91
C TYR A 200 16.56 1.41 -2.26
N LEU A 201 17.66 1.78 -2.92
CA LEU A 201 18.98 1.75 -2.28
C LEU A 201 19.03 2.67 -1.08
N ARG A 202 18.45 3.88 -1.21
CA ARG A 202 18.36 4.82 -0.09
C ARG A 202 17.46 4.30 1.03
N ALA A 203 16.28 3.78 0.71
CA ALA A 203 15.34 3.25 1.70
C ALA A 203 15.89 2.02 2.43
N LEU A 204 16.47 1.07 1.70
CA LEU A 204 17.13 -0.11 2.28
C LEU A 204 18.40 0.26 3.05
N GLY A 205 19.15 1.28 2.60
CA GLY A 205 20.35 1.75 3.29
C GLY A 205 20.09 2.47 4.62
N ARG A 206 18.83 2.88 4.89
CA ARG A 206 18.42 3.45 6.19
C ARG A 206 18.05 2.39 7.22
N GLN A 207 17.92 1.13 6.80
CA GLN A 207 17.53 0.04 7.68
C GLN A 207 18.65 -0.30 8.66
N ARG A 208 18.30 -0.77 9.86
CA ARG A 208 19.24 -1.00 10.97
C ARG A 208 20.12 -2.27 10.81
N ARG A 209 20.22 -2.82 9.60
CA ARG A 209 20.96 -4.04 9.28
C ARG A 209 21.70 -3.88 7.96
N GLU A 210 22.86 -4.53 7.86
CA GLU A 210 23.62 -4.58 6.61
C GLU A 210 22.89 -5.44 5.56
N LEU A 211 22.62 -4.83 4.41
CA LEU A 211 21.90 -5.46 3.29
C LEU A 211 22.76 -5.41 2.02
N THR A 212 22.83 -6.52 1.31
CA THR A 212 23.39 -6.57 -0.05
C THR A 212 22.24 -6.49 -1.05
N VAL A 213 22.17 -5.37 -1.78
CA VAL A 213 21.04 -5.10 -2.69
C VAL A 213 21.44 -5.34 -4.15
N THR A 214 20.63 -6.10 -4.89
CA THR A 214 20.76 -6.29 -6.34
C THR A 214 19.54 -5.71 -7.05
N GLN A 215 19.72 -4.67 -7.86
CA GLN A 215 18.64 -4.08 -8.64
C GLN A 215 18.63 -4.60 -10.08
N VAL A 216 17.45 -4.88 -10.61
CA VAL A 216 17.22 -5.22 -12.02
C VAL A 216 16.10 -4.36 -12.58
N ALA A 217 16.39 -3.69 -13.69
CA ALA A 217 15.39 -2.96 -14.46
C ALA A 217 14.65 -3.91 -15.42
N ALA A 218 13.31 -3.83 -15.43
CA ALA A 218 12.44 -4.57 -16.33
C ALA A 218 11.62 -3.60 -17.22
N PRO A 219 12.20 -3.04 -18.30
CA PRO A 219 11.62 -1.95 -19.08
C PRO A 219 10.23 -2.24 -19.66
N ASP A 220 10.00 -3.42 -20.23
CA ASP A 220 8.76 -3.66 -20.98
C ASP A 220 7.70 -4.39 -20.16
N LEU A 221 8.06 -4.91 -18.97
CA LEU A 221 7.20 -5.82 -18.22
C LEU A 221 5.86 -5.18 -17.85
N ALA A 222 5.85 -3.94 -17.38
CA ALA A 222 4.61 -3.24 -17.03
C ALA A 222 3.68 -3.07 -18.25
N ALA A 223 4.25 -2.71 -19.40
CA ALA A 223 3.49 -2.51 -20.63
C ALA A 223 2.97 -3.85 -21.20
N ILE A 224 3.74 -4.94 -21.09
CA ILE A 224 3.31 -6.30 -21.46
C ILE A 224 2.11 -6.73 -20.60
N ILE A 225 2.18 -6.51 -19.28
CA ILE A 225 1.14 -6.85 -18.32
C ILE A 225 -0.14 -6.06 -18.64
N GLN A 226 -0.03 -4.74 -18.86
CA GLN A 226 -1.18 -3.89 -19.14
C GLN A 226 -1.87 -4.23 -20.46
N ARG A 227 -1.15 -4.71 -21.48
CA ARG A 227 -1.77 -5.16 -22.75
C ARG A 227 -2.49 -6.50 -22.66
N GLY A 228 -2.63 -7.10 -21.48
CA GLY A 228 -3.52 -8.24 -21.27
C GLY A 228 -2.88 -9.61 -21.50
N PHE A 229 -1.56 -9.76 -21.33
CA PHE A 229 -0.88 -11.05 -21.24
C PHE A 229 -0.97 -12.00 -22.46
N PRO A 230 -0.28 -11.71 -23.58
CA PRO A 230 0.08 -12.77 -24.50
C PRO A 230 1.18 -13.64 -23.86
N PHE A 231 0.84 -14.81 -23.33
CA PHE A 231 1.81 -15.81 -22.84
C PHE A 231 2.58 -16.45 -24.01
N SER A 232 3.32 -15.62 -24.76
CA SER A 232 4.25 -16.10 -25.77
C SER A 232 5.55 -16.54 -25.11
N GLU A 233 6.23 -17.49 -25.75
CA GLU A 233 7.56 -17.94 -25.30
C GLU A 233 8.56 -16.76 -25.20
N ALA A 234 8.40 -15.74 -26.05
CA ALA A 234 9.20 -14.53 -26.01
C ALA A 234 9.05 -13.75 -24.69
N VAL A 235 7.81 -13.59 -24.19
CA VAL A 235 7.56 -12.93 -22.90
C VAL A 235 8.16 -13.74 -21.76
N VAL A 236 8.00 -15.06 -21.80
CA VAL A 236 8.56 -15.99 -20.81
C VAL A 236 10.08 -15.85 -20.73
N GLU A 237 10.77 -15.86 -21.87
CA GLU A 237 12.23 -15.73 -21.90
C GLU A 237 12.70 -14.35 -21.45
N GLN A 238 11.95 -13.31 -21.80
CA GLN A 238 12.22 -11.96 -21.33
C GLN A 238 12.11 -11.86 -19.79
N VAL A 239 11.06 -12.41 -19.18
CA VAL A 239 10.92 -12.45 -17.72
C VAL A 239 12.00 -13.30 -17.07
N ARG A 240 12.37 -14.43 -17.66
CA ARG A 240 13.50 -15.27 -17.21
C ARG A 240 14.80 -14.46 -17.19
N SER A 241 15.04 -13.66 -18.23
CA SER A 241 16.24 -12.81 -18.33
C SER A 241 16.31 -11.77 -17.21
N TYR A 242 15.18 -11.17 -16.83
CA TYR A 242 15.11 -10.24 -15.69
C TYR A 242 15.35 -10.92 -14.34
N CYS A 243 14.91 -12.17 -14.17
CA CYS A 243 15.13 -12.92 -12.93
C CYS A 243 16.57 -13.44 -12.80
N ALA A 244 17.29 -13.64 -13.91
CA ALA A 244 18.60 -14.30 -13.90
C ALA A 244 19.68 -13.57 -13.04
N PRO A 245 19.83 -12.24 -13.06
CA PRO A 245 20.76 -11.54 -12.17
C PRO A 245 20.42 -11.71 -10.69
N LEU A 246 19.14 -11.67 -10.33
CA LEU A 246 18.67 -11.85 -8.94
C LEU A 246 19.02 -13.24 -8.42
N ARG A 247 18.80 -14.28 -9.24
CA ARG A 247 19.20 -15.65 -8.91
C ARG A 247 20.71 -15.80 -8.75
N ARG A 248 21.50 -15.21 -9.64
CA ARG A 248 22.97 -15.24 -9.55
C ARG A 248 23.48 -14.57 -8.28
N ALA A 249 22.80 -13.51 -7.83
CA ALA A 249 23.09 -12.83 -6.57
C ALA A 249 22.64 -13.61 -5.33
N ARG A 250 21.87 -14.70 -5.51
CA ARG A 250 21.31 -15.54 -4.44
C ARG A 250 20.48 -14.72 -3.44
N VAL A 251 19.62 -13.84 -3.96
CA VAL A 251 18.65 -13.13 -3.13
C VAL A 251 17.62 -14.10 -2.59
N ASP A 252 17.19 -13.93 -1.34
CA ASP A 252 16.08 -14.68 -0.73
C ASP A 252 14.79 -13.87 -0.67
N THR A 253 14.87 -12.57 -0.91
CA THR A 253 13.77 -11.63 -0.82
C THR A 253 13.84 -10.69 -2.01
N VAL A 254 12.74 -10.51 -2.74
CA VAL A 254 12.66 -9.63 -3.91
C VAL A 254 11.50 -8.66 -3.77
N ILE A 255 11.80 -7.36 -3.82
CA ILE A 255 10.81 -6.31 -3.94
C ILE A 255 10.32 -6.24 -5.38
N LEU A 256 9.00 -6.33 -5.57
CA LEU A 256 8.31 -6.08 -6.82
C LEU A 256 8.01 -4.58 -6.96
N GLY A 257 9.03 -3.80 -7.31
CA GLY A 257 9.00 -2.33 -7.34
C GLY A 257 8.25 -1.72 -8.53
N CYS A 258 7.09 -2.28 -8.88
CA CYS A 258 6.14 -1.76 -9.86
C CYS A 258 4.76 -2.34 -9.59
N THR A 259 3.75 -1.49 -9.62
CA THR A 259 2.34 -1.85 -9.39
C THR A 259 1.79 -2.94 -10.31
N HIS A 260 2.36 -3.15 -11.50
CA HIS A 260 1.93 -4.22 -12.41
C HIS A 260 2.50 -5.60 -12.04
N TYR A 261 3.68 -5.67 -11.42
CA TYR A 261 4.42 -6.92 -11.26
C TYR A 261 3.73 -7.97 -10.35
N PRO A 262 2.93 -7.60 -9.33
CA PRO A 262 2.14 -8.58 -8.58
C PRO A 262 1.23 -9.45 -9.45
N LEU A 263 0.75 -8.94 -10.59
CA LEU A 263 -0.13 -9.69 -11.51
C LEU A 263 0.57 -10.85 -12.22
N VAL A 264 1.92 -10.85 -12.26
CA VAL A 264 2.74 -11.97 -12.76
C VAL A 264 3.44 -12.73 -11.67
N ARG A 265 3.02 -12.59 -10.42
CA ARG A 265 3.64 -13.26 -9.28
C ARG A 265 3.91 -14.76 -9.52
N PRO A 266 2.98 -15.56 -10.09
CA PRO A 266 3.25 -16.98 -10.37
C PRO A 266 4.42 -17.20 -11.33
N MET A 267 4.53 -16.37 -12.38
CA MET A 267 5.62 -16.45 -13.36
C MET A 267 6.96 -16.02 -12.74
N LEU A 268 6.97 -14.92 -11.99
CA LEU A 268 8.17 -14.45 -11.29
C LEU A 268 8.65 -15.47 -10.26
N GLN A 269 7.74 -16.01 -9.45
CA GLN A 269 8.04 -17.03 -8.44
C GLN A 269 8.67 -18.28 -9.08
N ARG A 270 8.13 -18.74 -10.22
CA ARG A 270 8.67 -19.89 -10.97
C ARG A 270 10.13 -19.69 -11.35
N PHE A 271 10.51 -18.48 -11.79
CA PHE A 271 11.88 -18.22 -12.21
C PHE A 271 12.81 -17.89 -11.06
N LEU A 272 12.35 -17.16 -10.04
CA LEU A 272 13.15 -16.81 -8.88
C LEU A 272 13.40 -18.03 -7.97
N GLY A 273 12.43 -18.94 -7.87
CA GLY A 273 12.49 -20.15 -7.04
C GLY A 273 11.51 -20.07 -5.86
N ARG A 274 11.05 -21.23 -5.37
CA ARG A 274 10.01 -21.33 -4.32
C ARG A 274 10.37 -20.61 -3.01
N GLU A 275 11.65 -20.59 -2.67
CA GLU A 275 12.15 -20.06 -1.39
C GLU A 275 12.30 -18.53 -1.40
N VAL A 276 12.19 -17.88 -2.57
CA VAL A 276 12.30 -16.43 -2.67
C VAL A 276 10.99 -15.78 -2.22
N ARG A 277 11.05 -14.94 -1.19
CA ARG A 277 9.93 -14.13 -0.71
C ARG A 277 9.73 -12.93 -1.63
N LEU A 278 8.50 -12.74 -2.12
CA LEU A 278 8.16 -11.61 -2.99
C LEU A 278 7.43 -10.54 -2.15
N VAL A 279 7.94 -9.31 -2.19
CA VAL A 279 7.44 -8.17 -1.41
C VAL A 279 6.68 -7.22 -2.32
N THR A 280 5.53 -6.76 -1.83
CA THR A 280 4.64 -5.76 -2.45
C THR A 280 4.11 -4.83 -1.37
N ALA A 281 3.91 -3.54 -1.67
CA ALA A 281 3.56 -2.55 -0.63
C ALA A 281 2.11 -2.56 -0.12
N GLY A 282 1.15 -3.12 -0.87
CA GLY A 282 -0.24 -2.67 -0.76
C GLY A 282 -0.81 -2.71 0.67
N HIS A 283 -0.68 -3.83 1.37
CA HIS A 283 -1.13 -3.96 2.76
C HIS A 283 -0.36 -3.04 3.74
N ALA A 284 0.97 -2.98 3.66
CA ALA A 284 1.75 -2.10 4.54
C ALA A 284 1.53 -0.61 4.26
N LEU A 285 1.20 -0.26 3.03
CA LEU A 285 0.78 1.09 2.67
C LEU A 285 -0.58 1.42 3.29
N ALA A 286 -1.54 0.49 3.26
CA ALA A 286 -2.83 0.66 3.90
C ALA A 286 -2.69 0.82 5.42
N ALA A 287 -1.86 0.00 6.07
CA ALA A 287 -1.55 0.14 7.50
C ALA A 287 -0.86 1.48 7.83
N ALA A 288 0.02 1.97 6.93
CA ALA A 288 0.63 3.30 7.11
C ALA A 288 -0.40 4.42 6.96
N ALA A 289 -1.35 4.29 6.04
CA ALA A 289 -2.47 5.22 5.90
C ALA A 289 -3.35 5.22 7.16
N GLU A 290 -3.73 4.05 7.67
CA GLU A 290 -4.51 3.89 8.90
C GLU A 290 -3.89 4.64 10.07
N ARG A 291 -2.61 4.40 10.35
CA ARG A 291 -1.88 5.08 11.45
C ARG A 291 -1.90 6.60 11.32
N ILE A 292 -1.82 7.14 10.10
CA ILE A 292 -1.90 8.58 9.87
C ILE A 292 -3.31 9.09 10.14
N LEU A 293 -4.33 8.40 9.64
CA LEU A 293 -5.74 8.77 9.85
C LEU A 293 -6.08 8.80 11.34
N GLU A 294 -5.63 7.81 12.11
CA GLU A 294 -5.82 7.73 13.56
C GLU A 294 -5.04 8.83 14.30
N ALA A 295 -3.74 8.99 14.01
CA ALA A 295 -2.89 9.98 14.66
C ALA A 295 -3.39 11.41 14.44
N ARG A 296 -3.97 11.68 13.27
CA ARG A 296 -4.59 12.95 12.91
C ARG A 296 -6.04 13.08 13.35
N ARG A 297 -6.69 11.99 13.75
CA ARG A 297 -8.13 11.92 14.07
C ARG A 297 -9.02 12.37 12.89
N ILE A 298 -8.63 11.95 11.68
CA ILE A 298 -9.34 12.23 10.42
C ILE A 298 -9.88 10.95 9.74
N ALA A 299 -9.83 9.82 10.44
CA ALA A 299 -10.50 8.60 9.99
C ALA A 299 -12.00 8.85 9.78
N SER A 300 -12.58 8.20 8.78
CA SER A 300 -14.01 8.28 8.47
C SER A 300 -14.85 7.93 9.70
N SER A 301 -15.92 8.69 9.93
CA SER A 301 -16.92 8.35 10.94
C SER A 301 -18.06 7.49 10.38
N ASN A 302 -17.97 7.11 9.10
CA ASN A 302 -18.90 6.18 8.47
C ASN A 302 -18.81 4.80 9.15
N ARG A 303 -19.92 4.08 9.20
CA ARG A 303 -19.99 2.69 9.69
C ARG A 303 -20.38 1.69 8.60
N GLY A 304 -20.58 2.19 7.39
CA GLY A 304 -20.82 1.39 6.19
C GLY A 304 -19.59 1.38 5.29
N GLU A 305 -19.71 0.66 4.18
CA GLU A 305 -18.70 0.66 3.12
C GLU A 305 -18.60 2.05 2.48
N GLY A 306 -17.37 2.54 2.32
CA GLY A 306 -17.08 3.81 1.66
C GLY A 306 -17.27 3.75 0.14
N GLU A 307 -17.38 4.91 -0.48
CA GLU A 307 -17.50 5.02 -1.94
C GLU A 307 -16.13 5.22 -2.59
N TYR A 308 -15.94 4.67 -3.79
CA TYR A 308 -14.76 4.93 -4.60
C TYR A 308 -15.13 5.55 -5.96
N ARG A 309 -14.34 6.53 -6.41
CA ARG A 309 -14.51 7.21 -7.70
C ARG A 309 -13.22 7.23 -8.50
N PHE A 310 -13.33 7.20 -9.82
CA PHE A 310 -12.16 7.12 -10.71
C PHE A 310 -12.08 8.31 -11.65
N VAL A 311 -10.85 8.78 -11.81
CA VAL A 311 -10.45 9.82 -12.74
C VAL A 311 -9.31 9.27 -13.60
N CYS A 312 -9.36 9.52 -14.90
CA CYS A 312 -8.30 9.15 -15.83
C CYS A 312 -7.93 10.31 -16.75
N THR A 313 -6.75 10.24 -17.36
CA THR A 313 -6.27 11.28 -18.29
C THR A 313 -6.29 10.82 -19.74
N GLY A 314 -6.34 9.51 -19.99
CA GLY A 314 -6.53 8.92 -21.32
C GLY A 314 -7.95 8.39 -21.53
N ASP A 315 -8.11 7.31 -22.29
CA ASP A 315 -9.41 6.80 -22.72
C ASP A 315 -10.21 6.19 -21.53
N PRO A 316 -11.36 6.78 -21.12
CA PRO A 316 -12.13 6.29 -19.98
C PRO A 316 -12.71 4.90 -20.15
N ASP A 317 -13.06 4.50 -21.38
CA ASP A 317 -13.64 3.18 -21.64
C ASP A 317 -12.55 2.12 -21.55
N ALA A 318 -11.38 2.38 -22.14
CA ALA A 318 -10.22 1.51 -22.01
C ALA A 318 -9.76 1.41 -20.55
N PHE A 319 -9.74 2.54 -19.83
CA PHE A 319 -9.40 2.58 -18.40
C PHE A 319 -10.39 1.75 -17.58
N ARG A 320 -11.70 1.87 -17.84
CA ARG A 320 -12.75 1.12 -17.16
C ARG A 320 -12.61 -0.39 -17.39
N GLU A 321 -12.39 -0.81 -18.63
CA GLU A 321 -12.24 -2.23 -18.99
C GLU A 321 -11.02 -2.86 -18.30
N LEU A 322 -9.86 -2.21 -18.44
CA LEU A 322 -8.61 -2.67 -17.83
C LEU A 322 -8.66 -2.59 -16.31
N GLY A 323 -9.15 -1.47 -15.78
CA GLY A 323 -9.20 -1.22 -14.35
C GLY A 323 -10.10 -2.18 -13.61
N THR A 324 -11.25 -2.57 -14.20
CA THR A 324 -12.14 -3.58 -13.61
C THR A 324 -11.43 -4.92 -13.42
N ARG A 325 -10.53 -5.29 -14.35
CA ARG A 325 -9.73 -6.52 -14.23
C ARG A 325 -8.66 -6.42 -13.14
N PHE A 326 -8.09 -5.23 -12.93
CA PHE A 326 -7.02 -5.00 -11.95
C PHE A 326 -7.57 -4.86 -10.53
N LEU A 327 -8.66 -4.12 -10.36
CA LEU A 327 -9.33 -3.92 -9.08
C LEU A 327 -10.18 -5.13 -8.67
N GLN A 328 -10.65 -5.92 -9.64
CA GLN A 328 -11.60 -7.02 -9.44
C GLN A 328 -12.97 -6.57 -8.89
N LEU A 329 -13.27 -5.28 -9.06
CA LEU A 329 -14.54 -4.63 -8.70
C LEU A 329 -14.97 -3.70 -9.84
N PRO A 330 -16.28 -3.42 -9.98
CA PRO A 330 -16.76 -2.51 -11.00
C PRO A 330 -16.25 -1.09 -10.74
N LEU A 331 -15.64 -0.46 -11.76
CA LEU A 331 -15.21 0.94 -11.66
C LEU A 331 -16.36 1.94 -11.73
N GLY A 332 -17.53 1.54 -12.25
CA GLY A 332 -18.63 2.48 -12.48
C GLY A 332 -18.23 3.54 -13.51
N ASP A 333 -18.55 4.80 -13.23
CA ASP A 333 -18.18 5.93 -14.09
C ASP A 333 -16.73 6.37 -13.86
N VAL A 334 -16.04 6.60 -14.97
CA VAL A 334 -14.65 7.09 -14.99
C VAL A 334 -14.66 8.49 -15.59
N GLU A 335 -14.23 9.48 -14.82
CA GLU A 335 -14.17 10.87 -15.26
C GLU A 335 -12.89 11.13 -16.07
N LEU A 336 -13.04 11.68 -17.28
CA LEU A 336 -11.91 12.16 -18.09
C LEU A 336 -11.50 13.57 -17.65
N VAL A 337 -10.20 13.77 -17.40
CA VAL A 337 -9.63 15.10 -17.13
C VAL A 337 -8.39 15.38 -17.96
N ASP A 338 -8.21 16.65 -18.30
CA ASP A 338 -7.01 17.16 -18.98
C ASP A 338 -6.13 17.91 -17.96
N LEU A 339 -4.85 17.56 -17.87
CA LEU A 339 -3.93 18.03 -16.82
C LEU A 339 -2.54 18.42 -17.36
#